data_AF-A0A2X5RAL6-F1
#
_entry.id   AF-A0A2X5RAL6-F1
#
_cell.length_a   1.000
_cell.length_b   1.000
_cell.length_c   1.000
_cell.angle_alpha   90.00
_cell.angle_beta   90.00
_cell.angle_gamma   90.00
#
_symmetry.space_group_name_H-M   'P 1'
#
loop_
_entity.id
_entity.type
_entity.pdbx_description
1 polymer ?
#
loop_
_entity_poly.entity_id
_entity_poly.type
_entity_poly.pdbx_seq_one_letter_code
_entity_poly.pdbx_strand_id
1 'polypeptide(L)'
;MRFTHWESCSPEEYSLSCQRFGYNCESSPEFLNFMMEHGAPVKFFSYKKKGELLGSVAVENGWLANDIKNKTSAVNYLPIPRCSVYLPFSDALSNKPILPFRAKCLHPLQNKLFLNTSYSLFNKRNVAISKDLHSGFSKKTVSTREREIRKFYNSGGDFINVSEVDGSQLFDIYSDLYYARRSERIEMADVNREFFIKHSSCFKGNLMMLNDEPVAIQLLVSVISHGKFFVDFINIGYRQTKNSHSLGTMIMWKNLTTLTEEAKEKGLDLFYSYGFMSGEYKNRWCNPHSTGRVLI
;
A
#
# COMPACT_ATOMS: atom_id res chain seq x y z
N MET A 1 -26.50 12.59 -20.82
CA MET A 1 -25.26 13.41 -20.70
C MET A 1 -24.17 12.75 -21.52
N ARG A 2 -23.72 13.37 -22.62
CA ARG A 2 -22.71 12.84 -23.57
C ARG A 2 -21.31 13.46 -23.42
N PHE A 3 -21.08 14.26 -22.36
CA PHE A 3 -19.91 15.15 -22.24
C PHE A 3 -18.80 14.67 -21.30
N THR A 4 -18.92 13.49 -20.70
CA THR A 4 -17.97 13.05 -19.69
C THR A 4 -16.92 12.05 -20.21
N HIS A 5 -17.09 11.47 -21.41
CA HIS A 5 -16.19 10.45 -21.98
C HIS A 5 -15.95 9.22 -21.08
N TRP A 6 -16.73 9.08 -20.00
CA TRP A 6 -16.69 7.95 -19.08
C TRP A 6 -17.77 6.95 -19.46
N GLU A 7 -17.38 5.70 -19.60
CA GLU A 7 -18.25 4.58 -19.96
C GLU A 7 -18.04 3.44 -18.95
N SER A 8 -19.10 2.71 -18.61
CA SER A 8 -18.94 1.48 -17.82
C SER A 8 -18.07 0.51 -18.61
N CYS A 9 -17.15 -0.16 -17.93
CA CYS A 9 -16.30 -1.17 -18.55
C CYS A 9 -16.29 -2.47 -17.73
N SER A 10 -15.73 -3.52 -18.33
CA SER A 10 -15.59 -4.81 -17.66
C SER A 10 -14.34 -4.85 -16.77
N PRO A 11 -14.24 -5.79 -15.81
CA PRO A 11 -13.02 -6.01 -15.03
C PRO A 11 -11.78 -6.27 -15.91
N GLU A 12 -11.97 -6.93 -17.05
CA GLU A 12 -10.90 -7.23 -18.00
C GLU A 12 -10.39 -5.95 -18.69
N GLU A 13 -11.28 -5.06 -19.12
CA GLU A 13 -10.88 -3.77 -19.68
C GLU A 13 -10.17 -2.89 -18.65
N TYR A 14 -10.64 -2.91 -17.40
CA TYR A 14 -9.95 -2.24 -16.28
C TYR A 14 -8.53 -2.81 -16.08
N SER A 15 -8.38 -4.13 -16.08
CA SER A 15 -7.06 -4.79 -15.97
C SER A 15 -6.12 -4.40 -17.10
N LEU A 16 -6.61 -4.33 -18.35
CA LEU A 16 -5.83 -3.83 -19.49
C LEU A 16 -5.38 -2.37 -19.29
N SER A 17 -6.25 -1.52 -18.77
CA SER A 17 -5.90 -0.13 -18.41
C SER A 17 -4.81 -0.08 -17.33
N CYS A 18 -4.91 -0.94 -16.32
CA CYS A 18 -3.91 -1.07 -15.25
C CYS A 18 -2.55 -1.49 -15.80
N GLN A 19 -2.50 -2.49 -16.67
CA GLN A 19 -1.26 -2.91 -17.32
C GLN A 19 -0.64 -1.80 -18.18
N ARG A 20 -1.47 -1.02 -18.88
CA ARG A 20 -1.01 0.06 -19.77
C ARG A 20 -0.48 1.28 -19.01
N PHE A 21 -1.18 1.72 -17.97
CA PHE A 21 -0.93 3.02 -17.34
C PHE A 21 -0.42 2.96 -15.89
N GLY A 22 -0.42 1.77 -15.32
CA GLY A 22 0.07 1.47 -13.99
C GLY A 22 -0.95 1.70 -12.88
N TYR A 23 -0.74 1.01 -11.76
CA TYR A 23 -1.63 1.01 -10.60
C TYR A 23 -0.81 0.78 -9.33
N ASN A 24 -1.41 1.06 -8.17
CA ASN A 24 -0.90 0.64 -6.87
C ASN A 24 -1.85 -0.36 -6.20
N CYS A 25 -1.52 -0.80 -4.99
CA CYS A 25 -2.31 -1.79 -4.25
C CYS A 25 -3.80 -1.43 -4.15
N GLU A 26 -4.15 -0.16 -3.90
CA GLU A 26 -5.56 0.29 -3.84
C GLU A 26 -6.33 0.12 -5.15
N SER A 27 -5.63 0.08 -6.28
CA SER A 27 -6.19 -0.06 -7.63
C SER A 27 -5.80 -1.39 -8.30
N SER A 28 -5.29 -2.36 -7.55
CA SER A 28 -4.90 -3.67 -8.11
C SER A 28 -6.14 -4.41 -8.63
N PRO A 29 -6.17 -4.81 -9.92
CA PRO A 29 -7.25 -5.64 -10.45
C PRO A 29 -7.45 -6.93 -9.64
N GLU A 30 -6.36 -7.56 -9.19
CA GLU A 30 -6.37 -8.80 -8.42
C GLU A 30 -7.03 -8.60 -7.05
N PHE A 31 -6.67 -7.53 -6.33
CA PHE A 31 -7.27 -7.23 -5.03
C PHE A 31 -8.73 -6.80 -5.15
N LEU A 32 -9.07 -6.01 -6.17
CA LEU A 32 -10.45 -5.60 -6.42
C LEU A 32 -11.34 -6.79 -6.82
N ASN A 33 -10.83 -7.72 -7.62
CA ASN A 33 -11.53 -8.97 -7.93
C ASN A 33 -11.77 -9.80 -6.67
N PHE A 34 -10.76 -9.94 -5.79
CA PHE A 34 -10.93 -10.62 -4.51
C PHE A 34 -12.00 -9.96 -3.63
N MET A 35 -12.04 -8.62 -3.58
CA MET A 35 -13.09 -7.89 -2.88
C MET A 35 -14.48 -8.17 -3.48
N MET A 36 -14.59 -8.24 -4.80
CA MET A 36 -15.85 -8.55 -5.50
C MET A 36 -16.34 -9.98 -5.23
N GLU A 37 -15.43 -10.96 -5.24
CA GLU A 37 -15.72 -12.35 -4.84
C GLU A 37 -16.30 -12.42 -3.42
N HIS A 38 -15.93 -11.47 -2.56
CA HIS A 38 -16.40 -11.32 -1.18
C HIS A 38 -17.52 -10.26 -1.02
N GLY A 39 -18.21 -9.92 -2.10
CA GLY A 39 -19.44 -9.13 -2.06
C GLY A 39 -19.25 -7.61 -2.14
N ALA A 40 -18.05 -7.10 -2.41
CA ALA A 40 -17.86 -5.68 -2.66
C ALA A 40 -18.54 -5.26 -3.98
N PRO A 41 -19.42 -4.24 -3.99
CA PRO A 41 -20.13 -3.81 -5.19
C PRO A 41 -19.28 -2.88 -6.06
N VAL A 42 -18.06 -3.31 -6.40
CA VAL A 42 -17.12 -2.54 -7.23
C VAL A 42 -17.63 -2.50 -8.67
N LYS A 43 -17.59 -1.31 -9.27
CA LYS A 43 -17.90 -1.05 -10.67
C LYS A 43 -16.72 -0.39 -11.34
N PHE A 44 -16.52 -0.68 -12.62
CA PHE A 44 -15.40 -0.14 -13.39
C PHE A 44 -15.89 0.83 -14.46
N PHE A 45 -15.13 1.90 -14.65
CA PHE A 45 -15.39 2.90 -15.67
C PHE A 45 -14.12 3.25 -16.42
N SER A 46 -14.20 3.30 -17.74
CA SER A 46 -13.11 3.72 -18.62
C SER A 46 -13.36 5.13 -19.14
N TYR A 47 -12.31 5.92 -19.21
CA TYR A 47 -12.28 7.20 -19.90
C TYR A 47 -11.76 7.01 -21.32
N LYS A 48 -12.62 7.24 -22.32
CA LYS A 48 -12.32 7.04 -23.74
C LYS A 48 -12.52 8.31 -24.56
N LYS A 49 -11.52 8.70 -25.34
CA LYS A 49 -11.61 9.86 -26.26
C LYS A 49 -11.33 9.39 -27.67
N LYS A 50 -12.28 9.63 -28.59
CA LYS A 50 -12.22 9.14 -29.98
C LYS A 50 -11.96 7.62 -30.08
N GLY A 51 -12.54 6.84 -29.16
CA GLY A 51 -12.35 5.39 -29.09
C GLY A 51 -11.06 4.94 -28.41
N GLU A 52 -10.11 5.83 -28.12
CA GLU A 52 -8.88 5.49 -27.40
C GLU A 52 -9.13 5.40 -25.89
N LEU A 53 -8.76 4.27 -25.28
CA LEU A 53 -8.69 4.10 -23.83
C LEU A 53 -7.53 4.93 -23.27
N LEU A 54 -7.84 5.91 -22.44
CA LEU A 54 -6.88 6.84 -21.83
C LEU A 54 -6.75 6.66 -20.32
N GLY A 55 -7.63 5.88 -19.71
CA GLY A 55 -7.53 5.50 -18.31
C GLY A 55 -8.83 4.88 -17.82
N SER A 56 -8.82 4.41 -16.58
CA SER A 56 -9.98 3.82 -15.95
C SER A 56 -9.96 4.00 -14.44
N VAL A 57 -11.08 3.69 -13.80
CA VAL A 57 -11.24 3.75 -12.34
C VAL A 57 -12.11 2.60 -11.86
N ALA A 58 -11.83 2.15 -10.64
CA ALA A 58 -12.72 1.30 -9.86
C ALA A 58 -13.50 2.18 -8.87
N VAL A 59 -14.79 1.94 -8.75
CA VAL A 59 -15.73 2.77 -7.98
C VAL A 59 -16.61 1.88 -7.13
N GLU A 60 -16.75 2.23 -5.86
CA GLU A 60 -17.64 1.59 -4.91
C GLU A 60 -18.56 2.66 -4.31
N ASN A 61 -19.89 2.51 -4.49
CA ASN A 61 -20.89 3.40 -3.90
C ASN A 61 -20.66 4.90 -4.18
N GLY A 62 -20.21 5.22 -5.40
CA GLY A 62 -19.97 6.59 -5.86
C GLY A 62 -18.63 7.20 -5.43
N TRP A 63 -17.80 6.43 -4.72
CA TRP A 63 -16.42 6.78 -4.37
C TRP A 63 -15.44 5.95 -5.17
N LEU A 64 -14.22 6.44 -5.38
CA LEU A 64 -13.14 5.55 -5.81
C LEU A 64 -13.00 4.39 -4.83
N ALA A 65 -12.81 3.18 -5.37
CA ALA A 65 -12.58 1.99 -4.57
C ALA A 65 -11.36 2.22 -3.64
N ASN A 66 -11.42 1.60 -2.46
CA ASN A 66 -10.40 1.73 -1.42
C ASN A 66 -10.12 3.14 -0.88
N ASP A 67 -10.87 4.19 -1.25
CA ASP A 67 -10.76 5.47 -0.52
C ASP A 67 -11.26 5.30 0.93
N ILE A 68 -10.44 5.60 1.94
CA ILE A 68 -10.81 5.46 3.37
C ILE A 68 -12.03 6.32 3.77
N LYS A 69 -12.39 7.33 2.96
CA LYS A 69 -13.55 8.18 3.19
C LYS A 69 -14.84 7.61 2.63
N ASN A 70 -14.78 6.54 1.84
CA ASN A 70 -15.93 5.70 1.56
C ASN A 70 -16.31 4.92 2.83
N LYS A 71 -17.30 5.42 3.59
CA LYS A 71 -17.83 4.77 4.80
C LYS A 71 -18.81 3.64 4.51
N THR A 72 -19.25 3.52 3.27
CA THR A 72 -20.15 2.46 2.79
C THR A 72 -19.37 1.37 2.06
N SER A 73 -18.08 1.22 2.34
CA SER A 73 -17.26 0.18 1.73
C SER A 73 -17.56 -1.17 2.40
N ALA A 74 -17.96 -2.15 1.60
CA ALA A 74 -18.50 -3.43 2.08
C ALA A 74 -17.40 -4.40 2.58
N VAL A 75 -16.26 -4.41 1.90
CA VAL A 75 -15.10 -5.26 2.24
C VAL A 75 -13.95 -4.34 2.69
N ASN A 76 -13.84 -4.12 3.99
CA ASN A 76 -12.86 -3.19 4.56
C ASN A 76 -11.92 -3.82 5.61
N TYR A 77 -12.03 -5.13 5.82
CA TYR A 77 -11.27 -5.94 6.79
C TYR A 77 -10.01 -6.59 6.18
N LEU A 78 -9.81 -6.46 4.87
CA LEU A 78 -8.64 -6.98 4.14
C LEU A 78 -7.41 -6.08 4.33
N PRO A 79 -6.18 -6.61 4.19
CA PRO A 79 -4.95 -5.84 4.32
C PRO A 79 -4.64 -5.03 3.05
N ILE A 80 -5.67 -4.41 2.46
CA ILE A 80 -5.53 -3.53 1.29
C ILE A 80 -5.39 -2.09 1.81
N PRO A 81 -4.39 -1.32 1.36
CA PRO A 81 -4.23 0.07 1.77
C PRO A 81 -5.43 0.92 1.31
N ARG A 82 -5.59 2.10 1.89
CA ARG A 82 -6.76 2.97 1.63
C ARG A 82 -6.43 4.46 1.64
N CYS A 83 -5.15 4.78 1.55
CA CYS A 83 -4.64 6.10 1.95
C CYS A 83 -4.23 6.97 0.77
N SER A 84 -3.96 6.36 -0.39
CA SER A 84 -3.36 7.04 -1.53
C SER A 84 -3.66 6.29 -2.83
N VAL A 85 -4.88 6.38 -3.35
CA VAL A 85 -5.33 5.67 -4.55
C VAL A 85 -4.61 6.20 -5.80
N TYR A 86 -3.79 5.36 -6.46
CA TYR A 86 -3.16 5.66 -7.75
C TYR A 86 -4.00 5.07 -8.87
N LEU A 87 -4.49 5.91 -9.79
CA LEU A 87 -5.40 5.50 -10.85
C LEU A 87 -4.67 5.07 -12.12
N PRO A 88 -5.13 4.03 -12.84
CA PRO A 88 -4.58 3.62 -14.12
C PRO A 88 -4.97 4.61 -15.22
N PHE A 89 -4.14 5.61 -15.41
CA PHE A 89 -4.42 6.72 -16.32
C PHE A 89 -3.19 7.17 -17.08
N SER A 90 -3.37 7.46 -18.37
CA SER A 90 -2.34 8.02 -19.22
C SER A 90 -1.82 9.34 -18.63
N ASP A 91 -0.50 9.52 -18.65
CA ASP A 91 0.17 10.79 -18.35
C ASP A 91 0.21 11.72 -19.57
N ALA A 92 0.05 11.18 -20.77
CA ALA A 92 0.06 11.87 -22.06
C ALA A 92 -1.34 12.40 -22.46
N LEU A 93 -2.03 13.11 -21.57
CA LEU A 93 -3.36 13.66 -21.86
C LEU A 93 -3.29 15.03 -22.53
N SER A 94 -3.87 15.14 -23.73
CA SER A 94 -4.04 16.44 -24.42
C SER A 94 -4.94 17.41 -23.64
N ASN A 95 -6.00 16.91 -23.01
CA ASN A 95 -6.89 17.67 -22.14
C ASN A 95 -7.12 16.88 -20.86
N LYS A 96 -7.08 17.56 -19.71
CA LYS A 96 -7.33 16.95 -18.41
C LYS A 96 -8.81 16.57 -18.26
N PRO A 97 -9.16 15.34 -17.88
CA PRO A 97 -10.54 14.94 -17.62
C PRO A 97 -11.06 15.53 -16.31
N ILE A 98 -12.39 15.57 -16.22
CA ILE A 98 -13.12 15.72 -14.95
C ILE A 98 -13.34 14.32 -14.41
N LEU A 99 -13.01 14.10 -13.13
CA LEU A 99 -13.28 12.85 -12.42
C LEU A 99 -14.67 12.94 -11.76
N PRO A 100 -15.69 12.19 -12.22
CA PRO A 100 -17.06 12.32 -11.74
C PRO A 100 -17.36 11.49 -10.48
N PHE A 101 -16.32 11.01 -9.80
CA PHE A 101 -16.42 10.13 -8.63
C PHE A 101 -15.81 10.80 -7.40
N ARG A 102 -16.33 10.50 -6.22
CA ARG A 102 -15.82 11.09 -4.98
C ARG A 102 -14.48 10.48 -4.62
N ALA A 103 -13.51 11.32 -4.28
CA ALA A 103 -12.24 10.90 -3.71
C ALA A 103 -11.70 11.97 -2.76
N LYS A 104 -11.00 11.54 -1.71
CA LYS A 104 -10.28 12.38 -0.75
C LYS A 104 -8.83 11.93 -0.53
N CYS A 105 -8.44 10.83 -1.19
CA CYS A 105 -7.15 10.17 -0.99
C CYS A 105 -6.49 9.80 -2.33
N LEU A 106 -6.51 10.69 -3.34
CA LEU A 106 -5.79 10.46 -4.60
C LEU A 106 -4.27 10.51 -4.40
N HIS A 107 -3.53 9.70 -5.14
CA HIS A 107 -2.08 9.59 -4.99
C HIS A 107 -1.36 10.92 -5.36
N PRO A 108 -0.33 11.35 -4.60
CA PRO A 108 0.43 12.58 -4.86
C PRO A 108 1.03 12.71 -6.26
N LEU A 109 1.43 11.59 -6.87
CA LEU A 109 2.02 11.54 -8.22
C LEU A 109 1.07 12.02 -9.32
N GLN A 110 -0.24 12.05 -9.06
CA GLN A 110 -1.26 12.37 -10.06
C GLN A 110 -1.85 13.78 -9.88
N ASN A 111 -1.11 14.67 -9.21
CA ASN A 111 -1.60 16.00 -8.81
C ASN A 111 -1.95 16.98 -9.92
N LYS A 112 -1.66 16.61 -11.17
CA LYS A 112 -1.97 17.38 -12.37
C LYS A 112 -2.89 16.63 -13.32
N LEU A 113 -3.39 15.44 -12.98
CA LEU A 113 -4.08 14.56 -13.90
C LEU A 113 -5.50 15.03 -14.24
N PHE A 114 -6.26 15.49 -13.24
CA PHE A 114 -7.67 15.87 -13.38
C PHE A 114 -7.91 17.37 -13.15
N LEU A 115 -8.93 17.93 -13.79
CA LEU A 115 -9.29 19.36 -13.66
C LEU A 115 -9.90 19.69 -12.30
N ASN A 116 -10.76 18.81 -11.79
CA ASN A 116 -11.57 19.05 -10.60
C ASN A 116 -10.95 18.42 -9.35
N THR A 117 -9.61 18.37 -9.27
CA THR A 117 -8.90 17.86 -8.10
C THR A 117 -8.06 18.93 -7.43
N SER A 118 -7.98 18.88 -6.09
CA SER A 118 -7.07 19.72 -5.33
C SER A 118 -6.22 18.91 -4.36
N TYR A 119 -4.94 19.29 -4.30
CA TYR A 119 -3.93 18.73 -3.41
C TYR A 119 -3.51 19.72 -2.31
N SER A 120 -4.21 20.87 -2.22
CA SER A 120 -3.93 21.93 -1.26
C SER A 120 -5.23 22.47 -0.65
N LEU A 121 -6.13 22.99 -1.48
CA LEU A 121 -7.40 23.57 -1.06
C LEU A 121 -8.28 22.51 -0.40
N PHE A 122 -8.71 22.80 0.83
CA PHE A 122 -9.57 21.93 1.64
C PHE A 122 -9.04 20.50 1.81
N ASN A 123 -7.73 20.28 1.64
CA ASN A 123 -7.09 19.03 1.99
C ASN A 123 -6.16 19.21 3.19
N LYS A 124 -6.29 18.31 4.16
CA LYS A 124 -5.47 18.24 5.37
C LYS A 124 -4.78 16.87 5.51
N ARG A 125 -4.84 16.03 4.47
CA ARG A 125 -4.35 14.65 4.49
C ARG A 125 -3.04 14.56 3.73
N ASN A 126 -2.07 13.99 4.42
CA ASN A 126 -0.80 13.62 3.82
C ASN A 126 -0.64 12.12 3.95
N VAL A 127 -0.20 11.45 2.88
CA VAL A 127 0.39 10.12 2.97
C VAL A 127 1.84 10.25 3.44
N ALA A 128 2.30 9.32 4.25
CA ALA A 128 3.66 9.27 4.78
C ALA A 128 4.50 8.37 3.87
N ILE A 129 5.31 8.96 2.99
CA ILE A 129 6.21 8.21 2.10
C ILE A 129 7.59 8.14 2.74
N SER A 130 8.25 6.98 2.69
CA SER A 130 9.57 6.78 3.27
C SER A 130 10.56 7.84 2.79
N LYS A 131 11.43 8.27 3.69
CA LYS A 131 12.61 9.03 3.32
C LYS A 131 13.54 8.17 2.48
N ASP A 132 14.24 8.80 1.56
CA ASP A 132 15.34 8.18 0.82
C ASP A 132 16.44 7.73 1.79
N LEU A 133 16.96 6.50 1.62
CA LEU A 133 17.94 5.93 2.53
C LEU A 133 19.28 6.68 2.53
N HIS A 134 19.66 7.26 1.40
CA HIS A 134 20.96 7.90 1.21
C HIS A 134 20.98 9.35 1.70
N SER A 135 19.87 10.07 1.54
CA SER A 135 19.77 11.50 1.82
C SER A 135 18.85 11.85 3.00
N GLY A 136 17.92 10.97 3.34
CA GLY A 136 16.86 11.26 4.30
C GLY A 136 17.14 10.84 5.75
N PHE A 137 18.18 10.04 5.99
CA PHE A 137 18.58 9.60 7.33
C PHE A 137 19.98 10.11 7.71
N SER A 138 20.13 10.57 8.95
CA SER A 138 21.45 10.97 9.46
C SER A 138 22.40 9.77 9.56
N LYS A 139 23.71 10.00 9.40
CA LYS A 139 24.74 8.97 9.62
C LYS A 139 24.62 8.29 10.98
N LYS A 140 24.25 9.05 12.02
CA LYS A 140 24.01 8.53 13.37
C LYS A 140 22.82 7.56 13.40
N THR A 141 21.72 7.92 12.74
CA THR A 141 20.53 7.05 12.64
C THR A 141 20.88 5.74 11.96
N VAL A 142 21.51 5.79 10.78
CA VAL A 142 21.96 4.62 10.03
C VAL A 142 22.85 3.74 10.93
N SER A 143 23.92 4.30 11.49
CA SER A 143 24.85 3.56 12.36
C SER A 143 24.17 2.92 13.58
N THR A 144 23.16 3.58 14.15
CA THR A 144 22.39 3.05 15.29
C THR A 144 21.56 1.84 14.87
N ARG A 145 20.82 1.94 13.77
CA ARG A 145 19.98 0.85 13.26
C ARG A 145 20.80 -0.37 12.86
N GLU A 146 21.91 -0.14 12.15
CA GLU A 146 22.85 -1.21 11.79
C GLU A 146 23.46 -1.90 13.01
N ARG A 147 23.74 -1.15 14.08
CA ARG A 147 24.23 -1.72 15.34
C ARG A 147 23.17 -2.55 16.04
N GLU A 148 21.92 -2.12 16.02
CA GLU A 148 20.79 -2.87 16.60
C GLU A 148 20.59 -4.19 15.86
N ILE A 149 20.61 -4.19 14.52
CA ILE A 149 20.53 -5.41 13.71
C ILE A 149 21.70 -6.36 14.01
N ARG A 150 22.96 -5.87 14.05
CA ARG A 150 24.11 -6.71 14.41
C ARG A 150 23.99 -7.33 15.80
N LYS A 151 23.49 -6.55 16.79
CA LYS A 151 23.25 -7.08 18.14
C LYS A 151 22.16 -8.15 18.14
N PHE A 152 21.13 -7.99 17.33
CA PHE A 152 20.07 -8.98 17.18
C PHE A 152 20.63 -10.31 16.64
N TYR A 153 21.43 -10.27 15.56
CA TYR A 153 22.14 -11.47 15.08
C TYR A 153 23.03 -12.12 16.14
N ASN A 154 23.84 -11.32 16.85
CA ASN A 154 24.71 -11.82 17.92
C ASN A 154 23.95 -12.45 19.10
N SER A 155 22.64 -12.20 19.20
CA SER A 155 21.76 -12.76 20.23
C SER A 155 21.01 -14.02 19.76
N GLY A 156 21.36 -14.58 18.60
CA GLY A 156 20.67 -15.72 17.99
C GLY A 156 19.41 -15.33 17.20
N GLY A 157 19.25 -14.04 16.90
CA GLY A 157 18.18 -13.55 16.04
C GLY A 157 18.51 -13.71 14.56
N ASP A 158 17.48 -13.87 13.73
CA ASP A 158 17.62 -13.95 12.27
C ASP A 158 16.45 -13.27 11.54
N PHE A 159 16.59 -13.07 10.23
CA PHE A 159 15.56 -12.51 9.36
C PHE A 159 15.30 -13.46 8.19
N ILE A 160 14.08 -13.98 8.10
CA ILE A 160 13.64 -14.83 6.98
C ILE A 160 12.84 -13.97 6.01
N ASN A 161 13.05 -14.12 4.71
CA ASN A 161 12.23 -13.42 3.72
C ASN A 161 10.79 -13.96 3.75
N VAL A 162 9.78 -13.09 3.78
CA VAL A 162 8.38 -13.56 3.83
C VAL A 162 7.97 -14.39 2.60
N SER A 163 8.69 -14.27 1.48
CA SER A 163 8.47 -15.11 0.29
C SER A 163 8.90 -16.57 0.47
N GLU A 164 9.64 -16.89 1.52
CA GLU A 164 10.03 -18.25 1.89
C GLU A 164 8.98 -18.93 2.80
N VAL A 165 7.96 -18.18 3.23
CA VAL A 165 6.89 -18.66 4.12
C VAL A 165 5.61 -18.84 3.31
N ASP A 166 4.93 -19.97 3.46
CA ASP A 166 3.65 -20.18 2.77
C ASP A 166 2.59 -19.19 3.25
N GLY A 167 1.63 -18.83 2.40
CA GLY A 167 0.64 -17.81 2.72
C GLY A 167 -0.22 -18.14 3.96
N SER A 168 -0.55 -19.41 4.19
CA SER A 168 -1.33 -19.81 5.37
C SER A 168 -0.50 -19.66 6.64
N GLN A 169 0.75 -20.16 6.63
CA GLN A 169 1.67 -20.03 7.75
C GLN A 169 2.01 -18.56 8.03
N LEU A 170 2.20 -17.74 6.99
CA LEU A 170 2.45 -16.31 7.13
C LEU A 170 1.27 -15.61 7.81
N PHE A 171 0.03 -15.99 7.48
CA PHE A 171 -1.16 -15.49 8.15
C PHE A 171 -1.19 -15.89 9.63
N ASP A 172 -0.90 -17.15 9.97
CA ASP A 172 -0.86 -17.62 11.35
C ASP A 172 0.17 -16.85 12.18
N ILE A 173 1.39 -16.74 11.66
CA ILE A 173 2.48 -16.00 12.30
C ILE A 173 2.08 -14.52 12.50
N TYR A 174 1.53 -13.88 11.46
CA TYR A 174 1.08 -12.50 11.56
C TYR A 174 -0.04 -12.33 12.58
N SER A 175 -1.04 -13.22 12.58
CA SER A 175 -2.17 -13.20 13.50
C SER A 175 -1.73 -13.30 14.96
N ASP A 176 -0.80 -14.21 15.25
CA ASP A 176 -0.26 -14.38 16.60
C ASP A 176 0.55 -13.17 17.06
N LEU A 177 1.43 -12.64 16.19
CA LEU A 177 2.24 -11.45 16.50
C LEU A 177 1.39 -10.18 16.59
N TYR A 178 0.33 -10.09 15.80
CA TYR A 178 -0.66 -9.00 15.87
C TYR A 178 -1.38 -9.05 17.20
N TYR A 179 -1.89 -10.21 17.61
CA TYR A 179 -2.55 -10.38 18.90
C TYR A 179 -1.61 -10.12 20.07
N ALA A 180 -0.38 -10.63 20.03
CA ALA A 180 0.62 -10.38 21.07
C ALA A 180 0.88 -8.88 21.27
N ARG A 181 0.77 -8.09 20.20
CA ARG A 181 0.94 -6.63 20.27
C ARG A 181 -0.33 -5.89 20.67
N ARG A 182 -1.48 -6.25 20.10
CA ARG A 182 -2.72 -5.47 20.14
C ARG A 182 -3.74 -5.97 21.16
N SER A 183 -3.59 -7.21 21.62
CA SER A 183 -4.63 -7.94 22.35
C SER A 183 -5.96 -8.03 21.57
N GLU A 184 -5.88 -7.97 20.23
CA GLU A 184 -7.02 -8.00 19.30
C GLU A 184 -6.77 -9.09 18.26
N ARG A 185 -7.85 -9.74 17.79
CA ARG A 185 -7.79 -10.74 16.71
C ARG A 185 -8.07 -10.07 15.36
N ILE A 186 -7.57 -10.68 14.29
CA ILE A 186 -7.87 -10.25 12.93
C ILE A 186 -9.35 -10.55 12.64
N GLU A 187 -10.08 -9.52 12.21
CA GLU A 187 -11.48 -9.64 11.77
C GLU A 187 -11.57 -10.51 10.50
N MET A 188 -12.64 -11.29 10.36
CA MET A 188 -12.83 -12.18 9.18
C MET A 188 -11.58 -13.01 8.88
N ALA A 189 -11.05 -13.70 9.90
CA ALA A 189 -9.77 -14.40 9.84
C ALA A 189 -9.67 -15.39 8.66
N ASP A 190 -10.73 -16.15 8.37
CA ASP A 190 -10.73 -17.12 7.27
C ASP A 190 -10.58 -16.45 5.91
N VAL A 191 -11.29 -15.33 5.69
CA VAL A 191 -11.20 -14.55 4.45
C VAL A 191 -9.82 -13.88 4.32
N ASN A 192 -9.27 -13.38 5.43
CA ASN A 192 -7.91 -12.83 5.44
C ASN A 192 -6.87 -13.92 5.15
N ARG A 193 -7.02 -15.13 5.69
CA ARG A 193 -6.14 -16.26 5.37
C ARG A 193 -6.20 -16.60 3.88
N GLU A 194 -7.39 -16.64 3.30
CA GLU A 194 -7.55 -16.86 1.86
C GLU A 194 -6.82 -15.78 1.04
N PHE A 195 -6.95 -14.50 1.44
CA PHE A 195 -6.20 -13.41 0.82
C PHE A 195 -4.69 -13.63 0.89
N PHE A 196 -4.17 -14.07 2.05
CA PHE A 196 -2.75 -14.38 2.21
C PHE A 196 -2.27 -15.52 1.31
N ILE A 197 -3.09 -16.57 1.17
CA ILE A 197 -2.79 -17.72 0.30
C ILE A 197 -2.80 -17.29 -1.18
N LYS A 198 -3.87 -16.61 -1.62
CA LYS A 198 -4.07 -16.24 -3.04
C LYS A 198 -3.08 -15.19 -3.51
N HIS A 199 -2.67 -14.27 -2.63
CA HIS A 199 -1.79 -13.15 -2.96
C HIS A 199 -0.44 -13.23 -2.25
N SER A 200 0.04 -14.44 -1.96
CA SER A 200 1.32 -14.68 -1.25
C SER A 200 2.50 -13.92 -1.87
N SER A 201 2.58 -13.86 -3.20
CA SER A 201 3.61 -13.13 -3.95
C SER A 201 3.59 -11.61 -3.77
N CYS A 202 2.47 -11.04 -3.31
CA CYS A 202 2.32 -9.60 -3.06
C CYS A 202 2.87 -9.19 -1.70
N PHE A 203 3.07 -10.12 -0.77
CA PHE A 203 3.67 -9.82 0.53
C PHE A 203 5.18 -9.66 0.41
N LYS A 204 5.73 -8.69 1.14
CA LYS A 204 7.14 -8.31 1.07
C LYS A 204 7.76 -8.11 2.44
N GLY A 205 9.09 -8.04 2.45
CA GLY A 205 9.88 -7.80 3.65
C GLY A 205 10.33 -9.07 4.33
N ASN A 206 10.55 -8.97 5.63
CA ASN A 206 11.19 -10.00 6.43
C ASN A 206 10.33 -10.34 7.65
N LEU A 207 10.52 -11.56 8.13
CA LEU A 207 10.07 -12.06 9.42
C LEU A 207 11.28 -12.10 10.37
N MET A 208 11.16 -11.49 11.55
CA MET A 208 12.18 -11.60 12.59
C MET A 208 12.00 -12.89 13.37
N MET A 209 13.07 -13.66 13.47
CA MET A 209 13.16 -14.91 14.22
C MET A 209 14.12 -14.75 15.39
N LEU A 210 13.84 -15.39 16.53
CA LEU A 210 14.78 -15.49 17.65
C LEU A 210 14.67 -16.88 18.25
N ASN A 211 15.76 -17.65 18.22
CA ASN A 211 15.76 -19.06 18.64
C ASN A 211 14.64 -19.86 17.94
N ASP A 212 14.58 -19.75 16.61
CA ASP A 212 13.58 -20.41 15.74
C ASP A 212 12.11 -20.01 15.96
N GLU A 213 11.84 -19.00 16.79
CA GLU A 213 10.50 -18.48 17.05
C GLU A 213 10.26 -17.14 16.36
N PRO A 214 9.11 -16.94 15.68
CA PRO A 214 8.71 -15.63 15.18
C PRO A 214 8.52 -14.61 16.31
N VAL A 215 9.21 -13.47 16.20
CA VAL A 215 9.15 -12.40 17.22
C VAL A 215 8.64 -11.06 16.71
N ALA A 216 8.75 -10.76 15.41
CA ALA A 216 8.21 -9.54 14.84
C ALA A 216 8.01 -9.65 13.32
N ILE A 217 6.95 -9.01 12.82
CA ILE A 217 6.66 -8.88 11.39
C ILE A 217 6.07 -7.50 11.13
N GLN A 218 6.48 -6.87 10.03
CA GLN A 218 5.78 -5.73 9.46
C GLN A 218 5.01 -6.26 8.26
N LEU A 219 3.68 -6.20 8.31
CA LEU A 219 2.82 -6.62 7.22
C LEU A 219 2.91 -5.59 6.09
N LEU A 220 3.56 -5.98 5.01
CA LEU A 220 3.73 -5.20 3.79
C LEU A 220 3.03 -5.90 2.63
N VAL A 221 2.21 -5.15 1.91
CA VAL A 221 1.67 -5.58 0.62
C VAL A 221 2.26 -4.70 -0.48
N SER A 222 2.42 -5.25 -1.67
CA SER A 222 3.08 -4.55 -2.75
C SER A 222 2.56 -4.92 -4.13
N VAL A 223 2.78 -4.01 -5.08
CA VAL A 223 2.64 -4.25 -6.51
C VAL A 223 3.79 -3.57 -7.26
N ILE A 224 4.28 -4.21 -8.32
CA ILE A 224 5.19 -3.58 -9.28
C ILE A 224 4.38 -3.27 -10.53
N SER A 225 4.36 -2.01 -10.94
CA SER A 225 3.55 -1.57 -12.06
C SER A 225 4.16 -0.35 -12.74
N HIS A 226 4.29 -0.41 -14.07
CA HIS A 226 4.72 0.71 -14.92
C HIS A 226 5.99 1.43 -14.39
N GLY A 227 7.04 0.66 -14.14
CA GLY A 227 8.34 1.14 -13.63
C GLY A 227 8.36 1.53 -12.15
N LYS A 228 7.26 1.35 -11.42
CA LYS A 228 7.12 1.74 -10.01
C LYS A 228 6.95 0.52 -9.13
N PHE A 229 7.53 0.56 -7.94
CA PHE A 229 7.36 -0.44 -6.90
C PHE A 229 6.59 0.19 -5.74
N PHE A 230 5.29 -0.09 -5.66
CA PHE A 230 4.45 0.40 -4.57
C PHE A 230 4.47 -0.60 -3.43
N VAL A 231 4.83 -0.14 -2.23
CA VAL A 231 4.85 -0.94 -1.01
C VAL A 231 4.06 -0.20 0.06
N ASP A 232 3.08 -0.87 0.64
CA ASP A 232 2.23 -0.30 1.69
C ASP A 232 2.40 -1.06 2.99
N PHE A 233 2.75 -0.31 4.04
CA PHE A 233 2.77 -0.80 5.41
C PHE A 233 1.36 -0.75 6.00
N ILE A 234 0.79 -1.93 6.15
CA ILE A 234 -0.56 -2.15 6.70
C ILE A 234 -0.54 -2.17 8.22
N ASN A 235 0.22 -3.09 8.82
CA ASN A 235 0.33 -3.21 10.27
C ASN A 235 1.62 -3.93 10.68
N ILE A 236 1.86 -4.00 11.98
CA ILE A 236 3.11 -4.54 12.52
C ILE A 236 2.79 -5.33 13.79
N GLY A 237 3.12 -6.61 13.79
CA GLY A 237 3.00 -7.52 14.93
C GLY A 237 4.36 -7.74 15.58
N TYR A 238 4.40 -7.88 16.90
CA TYR A 238 5.59 -8.33 17.63
C TYR A 238 5.22 -8.83 19.02
N ARG A 239 6.06 -9.71 19.58
CA ARG A 239 5.93 -10.13 20.98
C ARG A 239 6.31 -8.99 21.92
N GLN A 240 5.48 -8.74 22.94
CA GLN A 240 5.77 -7.71 23.94
C GLN A 240 6.83 -8.20 24.95
N THR A 241 8.02 -7.63 24.86
CA THR A 241 9.15 -7.78 25.80
C THR A 241 9.68 -6.40 26.24
N LYS A 242 10.60 -6.35 27.22
CA LYS A 242 11.26 -5.08 27.64
C LYS A 242 11.90 -4.30 26.47
N ASN A 243 12.25 -4.98 25.37
CA ASN A 243 12.88 -4.40 24.19
C ASN A 243 11.95 -4.31 22.97
N SER A 244 10.62 -4.43 23.12
CA SER A 244 9.67 -4.44 21.98
C SER A 244 9.82 -3.28 21.00
N HIS A 245 10.12 -2.09 21.51
CA HIS A 245 10.29 -0.90 20.67
C HIS A 245 11.51 -1.02 19.73
N SER A 246 12.54 -1.76 20.12
CA SER A 246 13.65 -2.05 19.22
C SER A 246 13.25 -3.06 18.15
N LEU A 247 12.46 -4.10 18.47
CA LEU A 247 11.96 -5.05 17.47
C LEU A 247 11.21 -4.34 16.35
N GLY A 248 10.25 -3.48 16.70
CA GLY A 248 9.47 -2.73 15.71
C GLY A 248 10.34 -1.81 14.84
N THR A 249 11.31 -1.12 15.44
CA THR A 249 12.21 -0.21 14.72
C THR A 249 13.21 -0.96 13.84
N MET A 250 13.72 -2.10 14.31
CA MET A 250 14.64 -2.95 13.56
C MET A 250 13.97 -3.55 12.32
N ILE A 251 12.75 -4.09 12.45
CA ILE A 251 12.07 -4.67 11.28
C ILE A 251 11.70 -3.61 10.24
N MET A 252 11.27 -2.42 10.69
CA MET A 252 11.01 -1.29 9.79
C MET A 252 12.28 -0.88 9.04
N TRP A 253 13.43 -0.82 9.72
CA TRP A 253 14.72 -0.49 9.08
C TRP A 253 15.11 -1.57 8.07
N LYS A 254 15.13 -2.84 8.49
CA LYS A 254 15.51 -3.98 7.65
C LYS A 254 14.65 -4.09 6.40
N ASN A 255 13.34 -3.89 6.53
CA ASN A 255 12.44 -3.93 5.37
C ASN A 255 12.66 -2.74 4.44
N LEU A 256 12.88 -1.54 4.99
CA LEU A 256 13.17 -0.37 4.15
C LEU A 256 14.48 -0.55 3.37
N THR A 257 15.54 -1.04 4.01
CA THR A 257 16.84 -1.29 3.34
C THR A 257 16.70 -2.36 2.27
N THR A 258 16.15 -3.52 2.60
CA THR A 258 15.99 -4.63 1.65
C THR A 258 15.12 -4.26 0.45
N LEU A 259 14.00 -3.56 0.65
CA LEU A 259 13.12 -3.18 -0.47
C LEU A 259 13.67 -2.02 -1.30
N THR A 260 14.51 -1.16 -0.72
CA THR A 260 15.24 -0.15 -1.49
C THR A 260 16.30 -0.78 -2.37
N GLU A 261 17.01 -1.80 -1.87
CA GLU A 261 17.96 -2.59 -2.66
C GLU A 261 17.24 -3.34 -3.78
N GLU A 262 16.12 -4.03 -3.49
CA GLU A 262 15.30 -4.71 -4.51
C GLU A 262 14.83 -3.74 -5.61
N ALA A 263 14.35 -2.55 -5.22
CA ALA A 263 13.92 -1.54 -6.18
C ALA A 263 15.08 -1.09 -7.09
N LYS A 264 16.25 -0.83 -6.49
CA LYS A 264 17.46 -0.42 -7.22
C LYS A 264 17.93 -1.49 -8.20
N GLU A 265 17.99 -2.74 -7.76
CA GLU A 265 18.41 -3.88 -8.60
C GLU A 265 17.47 -4.07 -9.81
N LYS A 266 16.18 -3.81 -9.62
CA LYS A 266 15.16 -3.91 -10.68
C LYS A 266 14.99 -2.63 -11.51
N GLY A 267 15.70 -1.55 -11.18
CA GLY A 267 15.55 -0.25 -11.84
C GLY A 267 14.14 0.36 -11.66
N LEU A 268 13.53 0.18 -10.49
CA LEU A 268 12.18 0.64 -10.16
C LEU A 268 12.20 1.83 -9.20
N ASP A 269 11.23 2.74 -9.38
CA ASP A 269 10.97 3.81 -8.41
C ASP A 269 10.19 3.26 -7.20
N LEU A 270 10.81 3.26 -6.02
CA LEU A 270 10.17 2.79 -4.78
C LEU A 270 9.24 3.84 -4.16
N PHE A 271 7.98 3.49 -4.00
CA PHE A 271 6.97 4.25 -3.25
C PHE A 271 6.56 3.45 -2.01
N TYR A 272 7.32 3.61 -0.93
CA TYR A 272 7.05 2.94 0.34
C TYR A 272 6.18 3.85 1.23
N SER A 273 4.91 3.51 1.34
CA SER A 273 3.89 4.20 2.14
C SER A 273 3.76 3.61 3.54
N TYR A 274 3.72 4.49 4.53
CA TYR A 274 3.42 4.19 5.94
C TYR A 274 1.96 4.51 6.28
N GLY A 275 1.08 4.61 5.28
CA GLY A 275 -0.29 5.11 5.44
C GLY A 275 -0.35 6.62 5.66
N PHE A 276 -1.38 7.12 6.33
CA PHE A 276 -1.48 8.57 6.61
C PHE A 276 -0.36 9.07 7.53
N MET A 277 0.09 10.29 7.30
CA MET A 277 0.97 11.01 8.22
C MET A 277 0.24 11.32 9.52
N SER A 278 0.39 10.44 10.50
CA SER A 278 -0.22 10.52 11.83
C SER A 278 0.76 10.04 12.88
N GLY A 279 0.86 10.77 13.99
CA GLY A 279 1.79 10.48 15.09
C GLY A 279 3.22 10.94 14.80
N GLU A 280 3.88 11.48 15.82
CA GLU A 280 5.19 12.12 15.67
C GLU A 280 6.29 11.17 15.21
N TYR A 281 6.17 9.88 15.52
CA TYR A 281 7.20 8.91 15.18
C TYR A 281 7.42 8.79 13.67
N LYS A 282 6.40 9.03 12.84
CA LYS A 282 6.51 8.95 11.37
C LYS A 282 7.43 10.03 10.80
N ASN A 283 7.61 11.17 11.48
CA ASN A 283 8.59 12.18 11.08
C ASN A 283 10.04 11.63 11.06
N ARG A 284 10.30 10.54 11.79
CA ARG A 284 11.61 9.88 11.78
C ARG A 284 11.85 9.07 10.50
N TRP A 285 10.79 8.57 9.88
CA TRP A 285 10.82 7.59 8.79
C TRP A 285 10.39 8.15 7.45
N CYS A 286 9.51 9.16 7.46
CA CYS A 286 8.74 9.56 6.30
C CYS A 286 8.77 11.06 6.09
N ASN A 287 8.50 11.46 4.85
CA ASN A 287 8.09 12.80 4.47
C ASN A 287 6.56 12.81 4.21
N PRO A 288 5.86 13.88 4.60
CA PRO A 288 4.46 14.05 4.26
C PRO A 288 4.29 14.44 2.79
N HIS A 289 3.38 13.78 2.08
CA HIS A 289 2.95 14.16 0.73
C HIS A 289 1.44 14.36 0.70
N SER A 290 0.98 15.52 0.26
CA SER A 290 -0.45 15.82 0.16
C SER A 290 -1.15 14.84 -0.78
N THR A 291 -2.24 14.24 -0.31
CA THR A 291 -3.13 13.49 -1.21
C THR A 291 -4.00 14.45 -2.02
N GLY A 292 -4.72 13.94 -3.01
CA GLY A 292 -5.70 14.73 -3.76
C GLY A 292 -7.12 14.45 -3.30
N ARG A 293 -7.98 15.44 -3.46
CA ARG A 293 -9.43 15.27 -3.35
C ARG A 293 -10.13 15.77 -4.60
N VAL A 294 -11.25 15.13 -4.94
CA VAL A 294 -12.16 15.62 -5.98
C VAL A 294 -13.06 16.72 -5.40
N LEU A 295 -13.33 17.74 -6.20
CA LEU A 295 -14.16 18.90 -5.89
C LEU A 295 -15.55 18.72 -6.53
N ILE A 296 -16.35 17.84 -5.92
CA ILE A 296 -17.77 17.59 -6.23
C ILE A 296 -18.58 17.42 -4.94
#